data_AF-A0A267EMS9-F1
#
_entry.id   AF-A0A267EMS9-F1
#
_cell.length_a   1.000
_cell.length_b   1.000
_cell.length_c   1.000
_cell.angle_alpha   90.00
_cell.angle_beta   90.00
_cell.angle_gamma   90.00
#
_symmetry.space_group_name_H-M   'P 1'
#
loop_
_entity.id
_entity.type
_entity.pdbx_description
1 polymer ?
#
loop_
_entity_poly.entity_id
_entity_poly.type
_entity_poly.pdbx_seq_one_letter_code
_entity_poly.pdbx_strand_id
1 'polypeptide(L)'
;PSMTTDLANKPVQLNGTSKDAADKTSKDAAAVPENKANNCDEAQQQEAEFYTDAERYWATVEATEAGMMGGNDSLDEIEISSSRMFLTRAAELAGLRQLNRALDCGSGIGRVTKKLLLPMFATVDMAEVTSHFLAKSREYIGEPDASRVGDSSTAACRT
;
A
#
# COMPACT_ATOMS: atom_id res chain seq x y z
N PRO A 1 2.36 52.54 -0.08
CA PRO A 1 2.74 51.77 -1.29
C PRO A 1 2.53 50.27 -1.05
N SER A 2 1.38 49.80 -1.53
CA SER A 2 1.01 48.39 -1.68
C SER A 2 1.80 47.77 -2.83
N MET A 3 2.22 46.51 -2.69
CA MET A 3 2.27 45.55 -3.80
C MET A 3 2.05 44.13 -3.29
N THR A 4 0.80 43.69 -3.41
CA THR A 4 0.37 42.29 -3.51
C THR A 4 0.95 41.69 -4.79
N THR A 5 1.37 40.41 -4.78
CA THR A 5 1.51 39.65 -6.02
C THR A 5 0.71 38.36 -5.94
N ASP A 6 -0.32 38.36 -6.78
CA ASP A 6 -1.22 37.29 -7.17
C ASP A 6 -0.54 36.58 -8.35
N LEU A 7 -0.28 35.27 -8.26
CA LEU A 7 0.20 34.51 -9.43
C LEU A 7 -0.77 33.37 -9.75
N ALA A 8 -1.55 33.69 -10.75
CA ALA A 8 -2.63 32.90 -11.32
C ALA A 8 -2.15 31.61 -11.99
N ASN A 9 -3.01 30.62 -11.81
CA ASN A 9 -3.27 29.44 -12.60
C ASN A 9 -3.09 29.69 -14.12
N LYS A 10 -2.28 28.88 -14.81
CA LYS A 10 -2.29 28.78 -16.28
C LYS A 10 -2.30 27.31 -16.72
N PRO A 11 -3.22 26.92 -17.63
CA PRO A 11 -3.32 25.55 -18.12
C PRO A 11 -2.24 25.25 -19.17
N VAL A 12 -1.67 24.05 -19.08
CA VAL A 12 -0.75 23.49 -20.08
C VAL A 12 -1.59 22.89 -21.22
N GLN A 13 -1.38 23.41 -22.43
CA GLN A 13 -1.89 22.83 -23.67
C GLN A 13 -0.85 21.86 -24.23
N LEU A 14 -1.25 20.61 -24.48
CA LEU A 14 -0.43 19.62 -25.19
C LEU A 14 -1.06 19.38 -26.56
N ASN A 15 -0.40 19.89 -27.60
CA ASN A 15 -0.66 19.52 -28.99
C ASN A 15 0.26 18.34 -29.35
N GLY A 16 -0.34 17.21 -29.75
CA GLY A 16 0.37 16.06 -30.31
C GLY A 16 -0.51 15.41 -31.38
N THR A 17 -0.11 15.59 -32.63
CA THR A 17 -0.74 15.05 -33.83
C THR A 17 -0.54 13.54 -33.95
N SER A 18 -1.58 12.78 -34.32
CA SER A 18 -1.40 11.55 -35.08
C SER A 18 -2.46 11.42 -36.16
N LYS A 19 -1.99 10.95 -37.31
CA LYS A 19 -2.68 10.83 -38.60
C LYS A 19 -3.49 9.54 -38.67
N ASP A 20 -4.65 9.66 -39.32
CA ASP A 20 -5.32 8.74 -40.23
C ASP A 20 -5.41 7.24 -39.87
N ALA A 21 -6.64 6.77 -39.67
CA ALA A 21 -7.19 5.63 -40.41
C ALA A 21 -8.72 5.69 -40.40
N ALA A 22 -9.30 5.78 -41.59
CA ALA A 22 -10.74 5.74 -41.83
C ALA A 22 -11.32 4.36 -41.53
N ASP A 23 -12.55 4.29 -41.01
CA ASP A 23 -13.37 3.09 -41.17
C ASP A 23 -14.83 3.43 -41.51
N LYS A 24 -15.35 2.68 -42.48
CA LYS A 24 -16.62 2.85 -43.17
C LYS A 24 -17.73 2.15 -42.40
N THR A 25 -18.89 2.80 -42.35
CA THR A 25 -20.15 2.19 -41.95
C THR A 25 -20.58 1.09 -42.94
N SER A 26 -20.90 -0.10 -42.44
CA SER A 26 -22.10 -0.85 -42.87
C SER A 26 -22.47 -1.98 -41.91
N LYS A 27 -23.78 -1.99 -41.62
CA LYS A 27 -24.65 -3.02 -41.04
C LYS A 27 -24.23 -4.48 -41.32
N ASP A 28 -24.46 -5.35 -40.34
CA ASP A 28 -25.47 -6.41 -40.44
C ASP A 28 -25.80 -7.02 -39.06
N ALA A 29 -27.09 -7.33 -38.87
CA ALA A 29 -27.64 -7.91 -37.66
C ALA A 29 -27.48 -9.44 -37.68
N ALA A 30 -26.83 -10.00 -36.66
CA ALA A 30 -26.89 -11.44 -36.39
C ALA A 30 -26.70 -11.72 -34.89
N ALA A 31 -27.68 -12.44 -34.33
CA ALA A 31 -27.76 -13.18 -33.07
C ALA A 31 -26.89 -12.72 -31.87
N VAL A 32 -27.56 -12.35 -30.78
CA VAL A 32 -26.96 -12.23 -29.44
C VAL A 32 -26.59 -13.65 -28.96
N PRO A 33 -25.31 -14.00 -28.76
CA PRO A 33 -24.99 -15.19 -28.00
C PRO A 33 -25.17 -14.87 -26.52
N GLU A 34 -26.08 -15.59 -25.86
CA GLU A 34 -26.10 -15.69 -24.41
C GLU A 34 -24.79 -16.33 -23.95
N ASN A 35 -23.86 -15.52 -23.43
CA ASN A 35 -22.77 -16.02 -22.61
C ASN A 35 -22.54 -15.09 -21.43
N LYS A 36 -23.29 -15.34 -20.36
CA LYS A 36 -23.15 -14.64 -19.07
C LYS A 36 -22.44 -15.49 -18.01
N ALA A 37 -22.04 -16.71 -18.36
CA ALA A 37 -21.37 -17.64 -17.45
C ALA A 37 -19.84 -17.51 -17.47
N ASN A 38 -19.25 -17.09 -18.60
CA ASN A 38 -17.78 -17.00 -18.73
C ASN A 38 -17.13 -15.77 -18.08
N ASN A 39 -17.88 -14.84 -17.49
CA ASN A 39 -17.30 -13.59 -16.98
C ASN A 39 -16.89 -13.66 -15.51
N CYS A 40 -17.51 -14.53 -14.70
CA CYS A 40 -17.18 -14.67 -13.28
C CYS A 40 -15.91 -15.51 -13.09
N ASP A 41 -15.79 -16.62 -13.83
CA ASP A 41 -14.67 -17.56 -13.70
C ASP A 41 -13.35 -16.94 -14.22
N GLU A 42 -13.40 -16.21 -15.33
CA GLU A 42 -12.24 -15.48 -15.88
C GLU A 42 -11.81 -14.33 -14.94
N ALA A 43 -12.77 -13.63 -14.32
CA ALA A 43 -12.45 -12.58 -13.35
C ALA A 43 -11.81 -13.15 -12.08
N GLN A 44 -12.31 -14.29 -11.59
CA GLN A 44 -11.72 -15.00 -10.45
C GLN A 44 -10.32 -15.53 -10.77
N GLN A 45 -10.11 -16.06 -11.98
CA GLN A 45 -8.80 -16.51 -12.44
C GLN A 45 -7.80 -15.35 -12.53
N GLN A 46 -8.23 -14.21 -13.07
CA GLN A 46 -7.41 -13.01 -13.17
C GLN A 46 -7.05 -12.42 -11.79
N GLU A 47 -7.99 -12.48 -10.83
CA GLU A 47 -7.74 -12.12 -9.43
C GLU A 47 -6.72 -13.05 -8.78
N ALA A 48 -6.85 -14.36 -8.98
CA ALA A 48 -5.91 -15.35 -8.45
C ALA A 48 -4.48 -15.16 -9.02
N GLU A 49 -4.37 -14.87 -10.33
CA GLU A 49 -3.10 -14.57 -10.98
C GLU A 49 -2.47 -13.28 -10.43
N PHE A 50 -3.28 -12.24 -10.22
CA PHE A 50 -2.81 -10.98 -9.61
C PHE A 50 -2.18 -11.20 -8.24
N TYR A 51 -2.84 -11.95 -7.35
CA TYR A 51 -2.29 -12.23 -6.01
C TYR A 51 -1.08 -13.16 -6.06
N THR A 52 -1.11 -14.17 -6.94
CA THR A 52 0.04 -15.09 -7.12
C THR A 52 1.28 -14.35 -7.60
N ASP A 53 1.13 -13.41 -8.53
CA ASP A 53 2.25 -12.61 -9.03
C ASP A 53 2.77 -11.64 -7.96
N ALA A 54 1.89 -11.06 -7.14
CA ALA A 54 2.30 -10.24 -6.00
C ALA A 54 3.10 -11.04 -4.96
N GLU A 55 2.66 -12.26 -4.62
CA GLU A 55 3.40 -13.15 -3.71
C GLU A 55 4.79 -13.49 -4.26
N ARG A 56 4.88 -13.82 -5.56
CA ARG A 56 6.18 -14.09 -6.22
C ARG A 56 7.10 -12.89 -6.18
N TYR A 57 6.57 -11.69 -6.43
CA TYR A 57 7.36 -10.46 -6.36
C TYR A 57 7.95 -10.27 -4.97
N TRP A 58 7.12 -10.25 -3.93
CA TRP A 58 7.56 -9.99 -2.56
C TRP A 58 8.49 -11.07 -2.00
N ALA A 59 8.34 -12.32 -2.46
CA ALA A 59 9.28 -13.40 -2.13
C ALA A 59 10.72 -13.13 -2.60
N THR A 60 10.92 -12.29 -3.62
CA THR A 60 12.25 -11.94 -4.16
C THR A 60 12.83 -10.65 -3.58
N VAL A 61 12.00 -9.83 -2.93
CA VAL A 61 12.43 -8.55 -2.35
C VAL A 61 13.26 -8.81 -1.09
N GLU A 62 14.39 -8.11 -0.98
CA GLU A 62 15.27 -8.22 0.18
C GLU A 62 14.60 -7.67 1.45
N ALA A 63 14.79 -8.34 2.58
CA ALA A 63 14.25 -7.96 3.88
C ALA A 63 15.03 -6.77 4.51
N THR A 64 15.01 -5.63 3.82
CA THR A 64 15.66 -4.36 4.22
C THR A 64 14.69 -3.19 4.08
N GLU A 65 14.99 -2.05 4.72
CA GLU A 65 14.17 -0.84 4.55
C GLU A 65 14.11 -0.41 3.07
N ALA A 66 15.22 -0.49 2.35
CA ALA A 66 15.28 -0.18 0.93
C ALA A 66 14.38 -1.11 0.10
N GLY A 67 14.35 -2.41 0.42
CA GLY A 67 13.45 -3.37 -0.20
C GLY A 67 11.98 -3.02 0.02
N MET A 68 11.60 -2.67 1.25
CA MET A 68 10.22 -2.28 1.58
C MET A 68 9.79 -0.97 0.90
N MET A 69 10.73 -0.05 0.69
CA MET A 69 10.49 1.26 0.08
C MET A 69 10.67 1.27 -1.45
N GLY A 70 11.03 0.13 -2.06
CA GLY A 70 11.37 0.05 -3.48
C GLY A 70 12.48 1.03 -3.89
N GLY A 71 13.44 1.29 -3.00
CA GLY A 71 14.54 2.26 -3.22
C GLY A 71 14.21 3.73 -2.90
N ASN A 72 13.07 4.03 -2.28
CA ASN A 72 12.69 5.39 -1.86
C ASN A 72 12.91 5.64 -0.35
N ASP A 73 13.99 5.09 0.21
CA ASP A 73 14.34 5.21 1.63
C ASP A 73 14.48 6.66 2.12
N SER A 74 14.86 7.59 1.24
CA SER A 74 14.89 9.03 1.52
C SER A 74 13.56 9.65 1.97
N LEU A 75 12.43 8.98 1.71
CA LEU A 75 11.09 9.44 2.12
C LEU A 75 10.70 8.99 3.54
N ASP A 76 11.48 8.10 4.16
CA ASP A 76 11.10 7.45 5.43
C ASP A 76 10.83 8.46 6.55
N GLU A 77 11.69 9.46 6.73
CA GLU A 77 11.52 10.45 7.80
C GLU A 77 10.22 11.25 7.65
N ILE A 78 9.92 11.67 6.42
CA ILE A 78 8.73 12.46 6.11
C ILE A 78 7.46 11.61 6.30
N GLU A 79 7.48 10.37 5.84
CA GLU A 79 6.36 9.43 5.98
C GLU A 79 6.05 9.15 7.45
N ILE A 80 7.06 8.85 8.27
CA ILE A 80 6.90 8.56 9.69
C ILE A 80 6.44 9.80 10.46
N SER A 81 7.04 10.97 10.19
CA SER A 81 6.68 12.23 10.85
C SER A 81 5.24 12.64 10.58
N SER A 82 4.83 12.61 9.31
CA SER A 82 3.47 12.97 8.90
C SER A 82 2.43 11.99 9.47
N SER A 83 2.72 10.68 9.44
CA SER A 83 1.85 9.65 10.01
C SER A 83 1.70 9.79 11.52
N ARG A 84 2.79 10.12 12.24
CA ARG A 84 2.73 10.39 13.69
C ARG A 84 1.85 11.60 13.99
N MET A 85 1.98 12.67 13.21
CA MET A 85 1.14 13.86 13.38
C MET A 85 -0.34 13.52 13.15
N PHE A 86 -0.64 12.77 12.09
CA PHE A 86 -1.99 12.34 11.78
C PHE A 86 -2.60 11.48 12.89
N LEU A 87 -1.90 10.42 13.34
CA LEU A 87 -2.40 9.53 14.38
C LEU A 87 -2.56 10.23 15.73
N THR A 88 -1.62 11.12 16.08
CA THR A 88 -1.73 11.95 17.30
C THR A 88 -2.98 12.80 17.24
N ARG A 89 -3.21 13.48 16.12
CA ARG A 89 -4.40 14.32 15.95
C ARG A 89 -5.69 13.51 15.96
N ALA A 90 -5.70 12.34 15.32
CA ALA A 90 -6.85 11.44 15.33
C ALA A 90 -7.17 10.95 16.75
N ALA A 91 -6.16 10.58 17.53
CA ALA A 91 -6.31 10.17 18.92
C ALA A 91 -6.88 11.28 19.80
N GLU A 92 -6.37 12.52 19.64
CA GLU A 92 -6.89 13.70 20.34
C GLU A 92 -8.37 13.95 20.01
N LEU A 93 -8.72 13.94 18.72
CA LEU A 93 -10.09 14.17 18.26
C LEU A 93 -11.05 13.08 18.73
N ALA A 94 -10.57 11.84 18.84
CA ALA A 94 -11.31 10.72 19.39
C ALA A 94 -11.36 10.72 20.93
N GLY A 95 -10.69 11.66 21.60
CA GLY A 95 -10.61 11.71 23.07
C GLY A 95 -9.82 10.56 23.69
N LEU A 96 -8.96 9.89 22.91
CA LEU A 96 -8.17 8.76 23.36
C LEU A 96 -6.97 9.26 24.16
N ARG A 97 -6.94 8.90 25.45
CA ARG A 97 -5.84 9.28 26.36
C ARG A 97 -4.67 8.31 26.33
N GLN A 98 -4.90 7.08 25.87
CA GLN A 98 -3.92 6.00 25.78
C GLN A 98 -4.20 5.16 24.55
N LEU A 99 -3.14 4.74 23.87
CA LEU A 99 -3.18 3.86 22.72
C LEU A 99 -2.59 2.51 23.15
N ASN A 100 -3.44 1.50 23.30
CA ASN A 100 -3.03 0.22 23.90
C ASN A 100 -2.47 -0.76 22.86
N ARG A 101 -3.18 -0.93 21.75
CA ARG A 101 -2.88 -1.98 20.78
C ARG A 101 -3.12 -1.50 19.35
N ALA A 102 -2.21 -1.85 18.46
CA ALA A 102 -2.35 -1.66 17.01
C ALA A 102 -2.09 -3.00 16.29
N LEU A 103 -2.52 -3.07 15.03
CA LEU A 103 -2.18 -4.13 14.09
C LEU A 103 -1.53 -3.47 12.87
N ASP A 104 -0.33 -3.94 12.51
CA ASP A 104 0.37 -3.55 11.29
C ASP A 104 0.07 -4.59 10.19
N CYS A 105 -0.70 -4.19 9.17
CA CYS A 105 -1.12 -5.07 8.07
C CYS A 105 -0.22 -4.85 6.85
N GLY A 106 0.27 -5.94 6.25
CA GLY A 106 1.33 -5.85 5.24
C GLY A 106 2.61 -5.28 5.87
N SER A 107 2.90 -5.72 7.09
CA SER A 107 3.91 -5.08 7.95
C SER A 107 5.32 -5.17 7.39
N GLY A 108 5.57 -6.09 6.44
CA GLY A 108 6.91 -6.42 5.98
C GLY A 108 7.82 -6.75 7.16
N ILE A 109 9.03 -6.17 7.16
CA ILE A 109 9.99 -6.34 8.26
C ILE A 109 9.63 -5.54 9.53
N GLY A 110 8.52 -4.80 9.53
CA GLY A 110 8.07 -4.00 10.67
C GLY A 110 8.64 -2.58 10.71
N ARG A 111 8.88 -1.93 9.57
CA ARG A 111 9.37 -0.53 9.51
C ARG A 111 8.42 0.43 10.23
N VAL A 112 7.13 0.37 9.89
CA VAL A 112 6.08 1.19 10.51
C VAL A 112 5.86 0.78 11.96
N THR A 113 5.81 -0.53 12.25
CA THR A 113 5.81 -1.06 13.61
C THR A 113 6.91 -0.43 14.48
N LYS A 114 8.17 -0.47 14.04
CA LYS A 114 9.34 0.04 14.78
C LYS A 114 9.31 1.56 14.95
N LYS A 115 9.13 2.31 13.85
CA LYS A 115 9.35 3.77 13.84
C LYS A 115 8.12 4.59 14.20
N LEU A 116 6.91 4.04 14.06
CA LEU A 116 5.65 4.74 14.29
C LEU A 116 4.80 4.12 15.39
N LEU A 117 4.46 2.83 15.27
CA LEU A 117 3.43 2.23 16.12
C LEU A 117 3.95 1.93 17.53
N LEU A 118 5.09 1.27 17.69
CA LEU A 118 5.66 0.95 19.00
C LEU A 118 5.99 2.21 19.86
N PRO A 119 6.39 3.36 19.29
CA PRO A 119 6.48 4.61 20.04
C PRO A 119 5.14 5.17 20.55
N MET A 120 4.01 4.79 19.93
CA MET A 120 2.69 5.34 20.23
C MET A 120 1.78 4.37 20.99
N PHE A 121 1.90 3.07 20.75
CA PHE A 121 1.05 2.01 21.28
C PHE A 121 1.81 1.12 22.27
N ALA A 122 1.11 0.59 23.28
CA ALA A 122 1.73 -0.31 24.25
C ALA A 122 2.18 -1.64 23.62
N THR A 123 1.36 -2.21 22.73
CA THR A 123 1.65 -3.45 21.98
C THR A 123 1.26 -3.33 20.51
N VAL A 124 1.93 -4.07 19.64
CA VAL A 124 1.63 -4.10 18.20
C VAL A 124 1.61 -5.55 17.71
N ASP A 125 0.54 -5.95 17.04
CA ASP A 125 0.52 -7.20 16.26
C ASP A 125 0.95 -6.93 14.82
N MET A 126 1.44 -7.96 14.14
CA MET A 126 1.89 -7.90 12.76
C MET A 126 1.19 -8.97 11.91
N ALA A 127 0.70 -8.57 10.75
CA ALA A 127 0.15 -9.46 9.73
C ALA A 127 0.86 -9.22 8.39
N GLU A 128 1.46 -10.26 7.83
CA GLU A 128 2.25 -10.17 6.59
C GLU A 128 2.13 -11.49 5.81
N VAL A 129 2.04 -11.45 4.48
CA VAL A 129 1.94 -12.68 3.66
C VAL A 129 3.32 -13.33 3.43
N THR A 130 4.38 -12.51 3.45
CA THR A 130 5.73 -12.92 3.08
C THR A 130 6.54 -13.32 4.32
N SER A 131 6.66 -14.63 4.54
CA SER A 131 7.21 -15.20 5.77
C SER A 131 8.64 -14.76 6.14
N HIS A 132 9.54 -14.55 5.16
CA HIS A 132 10.92 -14.14 5.47
C HIS A 132 11.02 -12.71 6.02
N PHE A 133 10.02 -11.86 5.76
CA PHE A 133 9.95 -10.54 6.38
C PHE A 133 9.62 -10.63 7.87
N LEU A 134 8.65 -11.46 8.26
CA LEU A 134 8.34 -11.70 9.68
C LEU A 134 9.50 -12.38 10.40
N ALA A 135 10.23 -13.27 9.74
CA ALA A 135 11.42 -13.87 10.31
C ALA A 135 12.51 -12.82 10.61
N LYS A 136 12.62 -11.77 9.77
CA LYS A 136 13.57 -10.66 9.96
C LYS A 136 13.07 -9.62 10.97
N SER A 137 11.76 -9.49 11.16
CA SER A 137 11.17 -8.36 11.88
C SER A 137 11.65 -8.23 13.32
N ARG A 138 11.77 -9.34 14.05
CA ARG A 138 12.22 -9.32 15.45
C ARG A 138 13.63 -8.75 15.59
N GLU A 139 14.55 -9.17 14.73
CA GLU A 139 15.93 -8.65 14.70
C GLU A 139 15.94 -7.17 14.30
N TYR A 140 15.17 -6.81 13.26
CA TYR A 140 15.09 -5.44 12.77
C TYR A 140 14.52 -4.48 13.82
N ILE A 141 13.42 -4.86 14.50
CA ILE A 141 12.79 -4.07 15.56
C ILE A 141 13.73 -3.93 16.75
N GLY A 142 14.34 -5.04 17.19
CA GLY A 142 15.32 -5.06 18.28
C GLY A 142 14.71 -4.87 19.66
N GLU A 143 15.42 -5.31 20.70
CA GLU A 143 14.99 -5.14 22.09
C GLU A 143 15.23 -3.70 22.59
N PRO A 144 14.40 -3.18 23.53
CA PRO A 144 13.30 -3.87 24.21
C PRO A 144 11.98 -3.89 23.41
N ASP A 145 11.93 -3.21 22.28
CA ASP A 145 10.69 -2.98 21.52
C ASP A 145 10.12 -4.26 20.91
N ALA A 146 10.98 -5.20 20.51
CA ALA A 146 10.57 -6.51 20.01
C ALA A 146 9.74 -7.31 21.03
N SER A 147 9.95 -7.11 22.35
CA SER A 147 9.14 -7.75 23.39
C SER A 147 7.69 -7.26 23.46
N ARG A 148 7.39 -6.12 22.81
CA ARG A 148 6.05 -5.52 22.75
C ARG A 148 5.31 -5.86 21.45
N VAL A 149 5.97 -6.60 20.54
CA VAL A 149 5.30 -7.22 19.40
C VAL A 149 4.52 -8.44 19.90
N GLY A 150 3.22 -8.43 19.69
CA GLY A 150 2.32 -9.52 20.06
C GLY A 150 2.30 -10.62 19.01
N ASP A 151 1.11 -10.92 18.49
CA ASP A 151 0.93 -11.93 17.47
C ASP A 151 1.55 -11.44 16.16
N SER A 152 2.44 -12.24 15.60
CA SER A 152 3.00 -12.07 14.26
C SER A 152 2.57 -13.26 13.43
N SER A 153 1.70 -13.04 12.45
CA SER A 153 1.07 -14.13 11.69
C SER A 153 1.23 -13.95 10.20
N THR A 154 1.46 -15.09 9.52
CA THR A 154 1.42 -15.11 8.07
C THR A 154 -0.02 -15.08 7.59
N ALA A 155 -0.44 -13.99 6.96
CA ALA A 155 -1.77 -13.87 6.37
C ALA A 155 -1.74 -14.47 4.97
N ALA A 156 -1.95 -15.80 4.86
CA ALA A 156 -2.11 -16.43 3.56
C ALA A 156 -3.45 -16.00 2.93
N CYS A 157 -3.42 -15.60 1.66
CA CYS A 157 -4.64 -15.38 0.89
C CYS A 157 -5.34 -16.73 0.77
N ARG A 158 -6.51 -16.89 1.40
CA ARG A 158 -7.35 -18.08 1.18
C ARG A 158 -8.11 -17.84 -0.12
N THR A 159 -7.58 -18.35 -1.21
CA THR A 159 -8.33 -18.53 -2.46
C THR A 159 -9.33 -19.67 -2.33
#